data_AF-A0A974UDE2-F1
#
_entry.id   AF-A0A974UDE2-F1
#
_cell.length_a   1.000
_cell.length_b   1.000
_cell.length_c   1.000
_cell.angle_alpha   90.00
_cell.angle_beta   90.00
_cell.angle_gamma   90.00
#
_symmetry.space_group_name_H-M   'P 1'
#
loop_
_entity.id
_entity.type
_entity.pdbx_description
1 polymer ?
#
loop_
_entity_poly.entity_id
_entity_poly.type
_entity_poly.pdbx_seq_one_letter_code
_entity_poly.pdbx_strand_id
1 'polypeptide(L)'
;MSSRPPTNRRSSPYNAGKSIPSMATPRKPQEPQKMGFGGLFFILLILGGAVWLMMLVFGWGPYAAEVTATPSPTPTEALVETTDPVQVNATATLGGPTATTAPTATVTLTPTATATDEPMPFNLFGDPDTIASIIFYPNLDCNWLIIGGQVVDLKNEPVLGLTLHLFGELGGVTIDQQVLSGSATIYGESGYEFRLEGLIVNSSDTLFLQLVDTNGLPLSQAYGLQTYEDCQRNMLIIKFQQVR
;
A
#
# COMPACT_ATOMS: atom_id res chain seq x y z
N MET A 1 67.59 -4.45 -117.33
CA MET A 1 68.36 -3.40 -116.63
C MET A 1 67.40 -2.57 -115.81
N SER A 2 67.70 -2.35 -114.53
CA SER A 2 67.09 -1.36 -113.62
C SER A 2 65.59 -1.52 -113.33
N SER A 3 65.06 -1.29 -112.13
CA SER A 3 65.54 -0.99 -110.78
C SER A 3 64.24 -0.80 -109.96
N ARG A 4 64.18 -1.32 -108.72
CA ARG A 4 63.03 -1.34 -107.78
C ARG A 4 62.17 -0.05 -107.78
N PRO A 5 60.85 -0.12 -107.52
CA PRO A 5 60.29 -0.05 -106.14
C PRO A 5 58.90 -0.75 -105.99
N PRO A 6 58.05 -0.49 -104.97
CA PRO A 6 58.21 -0.83 -103.56
C PRO A 6 57.06 -1.69 -102.99
N THR A 7 57.24 -2.14 -101.74
CA THR A 7 56.22 -2.41 -100.70
C THR A 7 54.85 -2.97 -101.11
N ASN A 8 54.61 -4.23 -100.73
CA ASN A 8 53.25 -4.74 -100.57
C ASN A 8 53.02 -5.22 -99.13
N ARG A 9 52.08 -4.56 -98.46
CA ARG A 9 51.49 -4.91 -97.17
C ARG A 9 50.54 -6.09 -97.37
N ARG A 10 50.68 -7.12 -96.54
CA ARG A 10 49.67 -8.03 -95.95
C ARG A 10 50.48 -9.22 -95.41
N SER A 11 50.30 -9.74 -94.21
CA SER A 11 49.17 -9.70 -93.28
C SER A 11 49.62 -10.26 -91.92
N SER A 12 48.95 -9.78 -90.88
CA SER A 12 48.80 -10.41 -89.56
C SER A 12 49.98 -10.35 -88.58
N PRO A 13 49.94 -9.41 -87.61
CA PRO A 13 50.70 -9.51 -86.38
C PRO A 13 49.79 -10.10 -85.30
N TYR A 14 49.99 -11.35 -84.89
CA TYR A 14 49.72 -11.79 -83.51
C TYR A 14 50.26 -13.21 -83.36
N ASN A 15 51.55 -13.33 -83.06
CA ASN A 15 52.10 -14.55 -82.48
C ASN A 15 52.54 -14.25 -81.04
N ALA A 16 51.66 -14.66 -80.13
CA ALA A 16 51.97 -15.30 -78.86
C ALA A 16 53.09 -14.68 -78.01
N GLY A 17 52.84 -13.48 -77.48
CA GLY A 17 53.39 -13.12 -76.17
C GLY A 17 52.68 -13.95 -75.11
N LYS A 18 53.36 -14.97 -74.58
CA LYS A 18 52.90 -15.76 -73.44
C LYS A 18 53.07 -14.91 -72.17
N SER A 19 52.13 -14.00 -71.91
CA SER A 19 52.05 -13.30 -70.63
C SER A 19 51.38 -14.22 -69.61
N ILE A 20 52.11 -14.48 -68.53
CA ILE A 20 51.59 -15.17 -67.35
C ILE A 20 50.46 -14.30 -66.78
N PRO A 21 49.25 -14.81 -66.52
CA PRO A 21 48.25 -14.03 -65.84
C PRO A 21 48.73 -13.79 -64.41
N SER A 22 49.03 -12.52 -64.09
CA SER A 22 49.20 -12.06 -62.72
C SER A 22 47.85 -12.16 -62.02
N MET A 23 47.57 -13.30 -61.39
CA MET A 23 46.44 -13.49 -60.47
C MET A 23 46.82 -13.02 -59.07
N ALA A 24 47.26 -11.77 -58.95
CA ALA A 24 47.39 -11.09 -57.67
C ALA A 24 46.29 -10.03 -57.58
N THR A 25 45.09 -10.45 -57.19
CA THR A 25 44.11 -9.51 -56.62
C THR A 25 44.75 -8.89 -55.37
N PRO A 26 44.83 -7.54 -55.26
CA PRO A 26 45.38 -6.91 -54.08
C PRO A 26 44.52 -7.31 -52.87
N ARG A 27 45.12 -7.94 -51.87
CA ARG A 27 44.46 -8.11 -50.57
C ARG A 27 44.23 -6.71 -50.01
N LYS A 28 42.97 -6.27 -50.00
CA LYS A 28 42.59 -5.07 -49.24
C LYS A 28 43.03 -5.30 -47.78
N PRO A 29 43.63 -4.31 -47.12
CA PRO A 29 43.86 -4.37 -45.67
C PRO A 29 42.52 -4.66 -45.01
N GLN A 30 42.47 -5.72 -44.20
CA GLN A 30 41.30 -6.01 -43.37
C GLN A 30 41.20 -4.86 -42.38
N GLU A 31 40.18 -4.00 -42.53
CA GLU A 31 39.96 -2.93 -41.57
C GLU A 31 39.81 -3.55 -40.17
N PRO A 32 40.50 -3.01 -39.15
CA PRO A 32 40.34 -3.52 -37.79
C PRO A 32 38.86 -3.40 -37.43
N GLN A 33 38.26 -4.54 -37.09
CA GLN A 33 36.84 -4.66 -36.80
C GLN A 33 36.54 -3.78 -35.58
N LYS A 34 36.17 -2.52 -35.83
CA LYS A 34 35.68 -1.61 -34.80
C LYS A 34 34.44 -2.27 -34.24
N MET A 35 34.56 -2.79 -33.03
CA MET A 35 33.46 -3.34 -32.26
C MET A 35 32.38 -2.26 -32.21
N GLY A 36 31.35 -2.43 -33.05
CA GLY A 36 30.28 -1.47 -33.18
C GLY A 36 29.63 -1.28 -31.82
N PHE A 37 29.21 -0.06 -31.52
CA PHE A 37 28.53 0.36 -30.30
C PHE A 37 27.55 -0.71 -29.75
N GLY A 38 26.80 -1.40 -30.62
CA GLY A 38 25.91 -2.51 -30.25
C GLY A 38 26.58 -3.71 -29.56
N GLY A 39 27.81 -4.07 -29.91
CA GLY A 39 28.55 -5.15 -29.25
C GLY A 39 28.90 -4.83 -27.79
N LEU A 40 29.13 -3.55 -27.48
CA LEU A 40 29.35 -3.08 -26.11
C LEU A 40 28.07 -3.23 -25.27
N PHE A 41 26.89 -2.90 -25.83
CA PHE A 41 25.61 -3.09 -25.13
C PHE A 41 25.31 -4.56 -24.85
N PHE A 42 25.56 -5.45 -25.82
CA PHE A 42 25.37 -6.89 -25.60
C PHE A 42 26.27 -7.41 -24.48
N ILE A 43 27.53 -6.96 -24.41
CA ILE A 43 28.43 -7.33 -23.32
C ILE A 43 27.95 -6.78 -21.98
N LEU A 44 27.52 -5.51 -21.93
CA LEU A 44 27.01 -4.91 -20.70
C LEU A 44 25.71 -5.58 -20.21
N LEU A 45 24.82 -5.98 -21.11
CA LEU A 45 23.60 -6.73 -20.78
C LEU A 45 23.93 -8.11 -20.19
N ILE A 46 24.88 -8.83 -20.81
CA ILE A 46 25.30 -10.16 -20.32
C ILE A 46 25.97 -10.04 -18.95
N LEU A 47 26.87 -9.07 -18.77
CA LEU A 47 27.54 -8.84 -17.49
C LEU A 47 26.55 -8.41 -16.40
N GLY A 48 25.63 -7.49 -16.71
CA GLY A 48 24.58 -7.07 -15.77
C GLY A 48 23.66 -8.23 -15.37
N GLY A 49 23.24 -9.05 -16.34
CA GLY A 49 22.43 -10.24 -16.08
C GLY A 49 23.17 -11.30 -15.26
N ALA A 50 24.46 -11.52 -15.53
CA ALA A 50 25.28 -12.44 -14.76
C ALA A 50 25.48 -11.98 -13.31
N VAL A 51 25.71 -10.69 -13.08
CA VAL A 51 25.82 -10.11 -11.73
C VAL A 51 24.48 -10.22 -10.98
N TRP A 52 23.35 -9.95 -11.65
CA TRP A 52 22.02 -10.10 -11.05
C TRP A 52 21.71 -11.55 -10.67
N LEU A 53 22.02 -12.51 -11.56
CA LEU A 53 21.83 -13.93 -11.29
C LEU A 53 22.74 -14.42 -10.16
N MET A 54 23.97 -13.91 -10.07
CA MET A 54 24.89 -14.19 -8.97
C MET A 54 24.34 -13.65 -7.64
N MET A 55 23.81 -12.43 -7.60
CA MET A 55 23.14 -11.89 -6.40
C MET A 55 21.95 -12.76 -5.95
N LEU A 56 21.18 -13.31 -6.89
CA LEU A 56 20.03 -14.18 -6.60
C LEU A 56 20.45 -15.56 -6.07
N VAL A 57 21.46 -16.19 -6.68
CA VAL A 57 21.95 -17.52 -6.28
C VAL A 57 22.66 -17.48 -4.92
N PHE A 58 23.44 -16.43 -4.65
CA PHE A 58 24.19 -16.29 -3.40
C PHE A 58 23.38 -15.63 -2.28
N GLY A 59 22.12 -15.25 -2.53
CA GLY A 59 21.22 -14.68 -1.52
C GLY A 59 21.68 -13.31 -0.98
N TRP A 60 22.54 -12.60 -1.71
CA TRP A 60 23.04 -11.27 -1.35
C TRP A 60 22.13 -10.15 -1.88
N GLY A 61 20.83 -10.37 -1.80
CA GLY A 61 19.80 -9.42 -2.21
C GLY A 61 18.92 -9.02 -1.02
N PRO A 62 18.17 -7.91 -1.12
CA PRO A 62 17.28 -7.40 -0.06
C PRO A 62 16.05 -8.28 0.22
N TYR A 63 16.03 -9.52 -0.31
CA TYR A 63 14.88 -10.43 -0.26
C TYR A 63 15.12 -11.60 0.71
N ALA A 64 15.82 -11.35 1.83
CA ALA A 64 15.86 -12.32 2.91
C ALA A 64 14.43 -12.53 3.42
N ALA A 65 13.88 -13.73 3.20
CA ALA A 65 12.61 -14.12 3.78
C ALA A 65 12.81 -14.24 5.29
N GLU A 66 12.23 -13.31 6.03
CA GLU A 66 12.24 -13.29 7.49
C GLU A 66 11.36 -14.44 8.01
N VAL A 67 11.99 -15.40 8.69
CA VAL A 67 11.28 -16.55 9.28
C VAL A 67 10.71 -16.09 10.62
N THR A 68 9.42 -15.77 10.64
CA THR A 68 8.68 -15.46 11.87
C THR A 68 8.49 -16.72 12.71
N ALA A 69 9.07 -16.74 13.92
CA ALA A 69 8.82 -17.77 14.92
C ALA A 69 7.46 -17.57 15.58
N THR A 70 6.60 -18.58 15.53
CA THR A 70 5.30 -18.64 16.21
C THR A 70 5.48 -18.89 17.72
N PRO A 71 4.99 -18.01 18.63
CA PRO A 71 4.84 -18.37 20.02
C PRO A 71 3.54 -19.16 20.26
N SER A 72 3.68 -20.28 20.97
CA SER A 72 2.60 -21.15 21.43
C SER A 72 1.94 -20.59 22.71
N PRO A 73 0.60 -20.53 22.80
CA PRO A 73 -0.08 -20.18 24.05
C PRO A 73 -0.31 -21.38 24.98
N THR A 74 0.03 -21.19 26.25
CA THR A 74 -0.20 -22.06 27.43
C THR A 74 -1.56 -21.70 28.08
N PRO A 75 -2.27 -22.62 28.78
CA PRO A 75 -3.75 -22.64 28.82
C PRO A 75 -4.41 -21.76 29.90
N THR A 76 -5.63 -21.32 29.58
CA THR A 76 -6.58 -20.57 30.41
C THR A 76 -7.26 -21.45 31.47
N GLU A 77 -7.26 -20.97 32.72
CA GLU A 77 -7.92 -21.58 33.87
C GLU A 77 -9.41 -21.15 33.93
N ALA A 78 -10.32 -22.12 34.06
CA ALA A 78 -11.76 -21.91 34.06
C ALA A 78 -12.29 -21.62 35.48
N LEU A 79 -13.01 -20.50 35.64
CA LEU A 79 -13.73 -20.16 36.87
C LEU A 79 -15.18 -20.67 36.77
N VAL A 80 -15.58 -21.46 37.77
CA VAL A 80 -16.91 -22.09 37.89
C VAL A 80 -17.90 -21.10 38.51
N GLU A 81 -19.05 -20.93 37.85
CA GLU A 81 -20.22 -20.20 38.32
C GLU A 81 -21.04 -21.10 39.26
N THR A 82 -21.50 -20.57 40.41
CA THR A 82 -22.47 -21.26 41.28
C THR A 82 -23.56 -20.27 41.66
N THR A 83 -24.71 -20.47 41.05
CA THR A 83 -26.01 -19.88 41.39
C THR A 83 -26.56 -20.52 42.67
N ASP A 84 -27.11 -19.72 43.58
CA ASP A 84 -28.13 -20.20 44.52
C ASP A 84 -29.14 -19.07 44.85
N PRO A 85 -30.47 -19.34 44.84
CA PRO A 85 -31.49 -18.33 45.08
C PRO A 85 -31.95 -18.33 46.55
N VAL A 86 -31.96 -17.16 47.20
CA VAL A 86 -32.55 -17.02 48.55
C VAL A 86 -33.98 -16.53 48.47
N GLN A 87 -34.84 -17.28 49.17
CA GLN A 87 -36.29 -17.17 49.24
C GLN A 87 -36.83 -15.85 49.78
N VAL A 88 -38.01 -15.52 49.24
CA VAL A 88 -38.97 -14.53 49.73
C VAL A 88 -39.67 -15.07 50.99
N ASN A 89 -39.68 -14.31 52.08
CA ASN A 89 -40.65 -14.50 53.16
C ASN A 89 -41.23 -13.15 53.59
N ALA A 90 -42.49 -12.93 53.24
CA ALA A 90 -43.28 -11.77 53.64
C ALA A 90 -43.69 -11.87 55.11
N THR A 91 -43.67 -10.75 55.82
CA THR A 91 -44.39 -10.60 57.08
C THR A 91 -45.03 -9.22 57.09
N ALA A 92 -46.37 -9.22 57.13
CA ALA A 92 -47.19 -8.04 57.22
C ALA A 92 -47.39 -7.63 58.68
N THR A 93 -47.21 -6.35 58.98
CA THR A 93 -47.67 -5.76 60.24
C THR A 93 -48.30 -4.40 59.95
N LEU A 94 -49.59 -4.28 60.27
CA LEU A 94 -50.40 -3.05 60.18
C LEU A 94 -50.28 -2.25 61.48
N GLY A 95 -50.08 -0.94 61.36
CA GLY A 95 -50.26 0.05 62.43
C GLY A 95 -49.90 1.46 61.96
N GLY A 96 -50.91 2.33 61.78
CA GLY A 96 -50.73 3.77 61.50
C GLY A 96 -50.29 4.58 62.74
N PRO A 97 -50.38 5.93 62.77
CA PRO A 97 -50.88 6.89 61.79
C PRO A 97 -49.89 8.02 61.38
N THR A 98 -50.26 8.72 60.31
CA THR A 98 -49.93 10.08 59.87
C THR A 98 -48.90 10.90 60.65
N ALA A 99 -47.78 11.24 59.98
CA ALA A 99 -47.03 12.47 60.19
C ALA A 99 -46.57 13.03 58.82
N THR A 100 -47.14 14.18 58.45
CA THR A 100 -46.75 14.98 57.29
C THR A 100 -45.43 15.70 57.57
N THR A 101 -44.38 15.41 56.81
CA THR A 101 -43.19 16.27 56.71
C THR A 101 -42.56 16.21 55.32
N ALA A 102 -42.58 17.36 54.65
CA ALA A 102 -41.67 17.89 53.62
C ALA A 102 -41.46 17.12 52.29
N PRO A 103 -41.54 17.79 51.13
CA PRO A 103 -41.12 17.20 49.86
C PRO A 103 -39.60 17.02 49.86
N THR A 104 -39.14 15.77 49.85
CA THR A 104 -37.75 15.45 49.51
C THR A 104 -37.53 15.82 48.05
N ALA A 105 -36.64 16.79 47.81
CA ALA A 105 -36.17 17.13 46.48
C ALA A 105 -35.48 15.90 45.89
N THR A 106 -36.10 15.27 44.90
CA THR A 106 -35.46 14.32 44.00
C THR A 106 -34.35 15.07 43.28
N VAL A 107 -33.10 14.83 43.64
CA VAL A 107 -31.96 15.22 42.80
C VAL A 107 -31.98 14.29 41.59
N THR A 108 -32.69 14.71 40.55
CA THR A 108 -32.54 14.16 39.21
C THR A 108 -31.16 14.57 38.73
N LEU A 109 -30.16 13.69 38.90
CA LEU A 109 -28.92 13.80 38.16
C LEU A 109 -29.24 13.47 36.70
N THR A 110 -29.52 14.49 35.92
CA THR A 110 -29.47 14.41 34.45
C THR A 110 -28.09 14.90 34.01
N PRO A 111 -27.06 14.04 33.89
CA PRO A 111 -25.97 14.32 32.97
C PRO A 111 -26.42 13.81 31.59
N THR A 112 -27.28 14.56 30.91
CA THR A 112 -27.23 14.54 29.45
C THR A 112 -26.22 15.62 29.09
N ALA A 113 -24.94 15.24 29.11
CA ALA A 113 -23.95 15.94 28.33
C ALA A 113 -24.38 15.75 26.87
N THR A 114 -25.23 16.65 26.38
CA THR A 114 -25.29 16.91 24.95
C THR A 114 -23.86 17.27 24.59
N ALA A 115 -23.18 16.40 23.83
CA ALA A 115 -21.93 16.75 23.20
C ALA A 115 -22.22 18.01 22.38
N THR A 116 -21.89 19.16 22.96
CA THR A 116 -21.85 20.41 22.22
C THR A 116 -20.78 20.16 21.18
N ASP A 117 -21.21 20.06 19.94
CA ASP A 117 -20.37 19.85 18.78
C ASP A 117 -19.45 21.06 18.65
N GLU A 118 -18.34 21.04 19.40
CA GLU A 118 -17.31 22.05 19.27
C GLU A 118 -16.74 21.89 17.86
N PRO A 119 -16.71 22.97 17.05
CA PRO A 119 -16.27 22.85 15.67
C PRO A 119 -14.81 22.38 15.66
N MET A 120 -14.58 21.14 15.28
CA MET A 120 -13.23 20.58 15.16
C MET A 120 -12.51 21.19 13.95
N PRO A 121 -11.16 21.32 13.98
CA PRO A 121 -10.42 21.91 12.86
C PRO A 121 -10.50 21.08 11.57
N PHE A 122 -10.73 19.76 11.65
CA PHE A 122 -10.87 18.87 10.51
C PHE A 122 -12.17 18.06 10.56
N ASN A 123 -12.77 17.86 9.38
CA ASN A 123 -13.92 16.98 9.18
C ASN A 123 -13.68 16.01 8.01
N LEU A 124 -14.55 14.99 7.91
CA LEU A 124 -14.61 14.16 6.70
C LEU A 124 -15.01 15.00 5.49
N PHE A 125 -14.30 14.78 4.39
CA PHE A 125 -14.64 15.36 3.10
C PHE A 125 -15.52 14.38 2.33
N GLY A 126 -16.83 14.64 2.36
CA GLY A 126 -17.83 13.73 1.77
C GLY A 126 -17.96 12.42 2.56
N ASP A 127 -18.61 11.45 1.93
CA ASP A 127 -18.80 10.12 2.52
C ASP A 127 -17.61 9.21 2.19
N PRO A 128 -17.25 8.25 3.08
CA PRO A 128 -16.27 7.23 2.78
C PRO A 128 -16.61 6.41 1.53
N ASP A 129 -15.65 6.28 0.62
CA ASP A 129 -15.78 5.42 -0.56
C ASP A 129 -15.29 4.00 -0.23
N THR A 130 -15.94 2.98 -0.79
CA THR A 130 -15.50 1.58 -0.67
C THR A 130 -15.18 0.97 -2.01
N ILE A 131 -14.01 0.35 -2.13
CA ILE A 131 -13.52 -0.30 -3.35
C ILE A 131 -12.88 -1.66 -3.03
N ALA A 132 -12.50 -2.38 -4.08
CA ALA A 132 -11.75 -3.62 -3.95
C ALA A 132 -10.26 -3.32 -3.72
N SER A 133 -9.66 -3.93 -2.69
CA SER A 133 -8.25 -3.74 -2.31
C SER A 133 -7.27 -4.13 -3.42
N ILE A 134 -7.67 -5.08 -4.28
CA ILE A 134 -6.88 -5.57 -5.42
C ILE A 134 -6.53 -4.47 -6.44
N ILE A 135 -7.27 -3.36 -6.45
CA ILE A 135 -7.00 -2.20 -7.32
C ILE A 135 -5.66 -1.56 -6.96
N PHE A 136 -5.33 -1.48 -5.67
CA PHE A 136 -4.09 -0.91 -5.16
C PHE A 136 -3.03 -1.98 -4.89
N TYR A 137 -3.48 -3.18 -4.48
CA TYR A 137 -2.62 -4.27 -4.06
C TYR A 137 -3.02 -5.58 -4.75
N PRO A 138 -2.55 -5.83 -5.99
CA PRO A 138 -2.95 -7.01 -6.77
C PRO A 138 -2.50 -8.34 -6.16
N ASN A 139 -1.54 -8.30 -5.23
CA ASN A 139 -0.99 -9.47 -4.56
C ASN A 139 -1.58 -9.72 -3.16
N LEU A 140 -2.44 -8.83 -2.66
CA LEU A 140 -3.15 -9.07 -1.40
C LEU A 140 -4.37 -9.94 -1.67
N ASP A 141 -4.55 -10.95 -0.82
CA ASP A 141 -5.71 -11.81 -0.80
C ASP A 141 -6.93 -11.09 -0.19
N CYS A 142 -8.11 -11.70 -0.31
CA CYS A 142 -9.33 -11.08 0.19
C CYS A 142 -9.35 -10.90 1.72
N ASN A 143 -8.46 -11.53 2.48
CA ASN A 143 -8.46 -11.44 3.95
C ASN A 143 -8.03 -10.08 4.52
N TRP A 144 -7.65 -9.11 3.69
CA TRP A 144 -7.18 -7.81 4.14
C TRP A 144 -8.27 -6.74 4.04
N LEU A 145 -8.59 -6.12 5.17
CA LEU A 145 -9.32 -4.86 5.22
C LEU A 145 -8.31 -3.71 5.22
N ILE A 146 -8.44 -2.81 4.25
CA ILE A 146 -7.57 -1.64 4.11
C ILE A 146 -8.38 -0.38 4.39
N ILE A 147 -7.86 0.50 5.23
CA ILE A 147 -8.46 1.81 5.50
C ILE A 147 -7.40 2.85 5.21
N GLY A 148 -7.60 3.67 4.19
CA GLY A 148 -6.60 4.65 3.78
C GLY A 148 -7.22 5.91 3.23
N GLY A 149 -6.38 6.87 2.90
CA GLY A 149 -6.82 8.11 2.30
C GLY A 149 -5.84 9.25 2.56
N GLN A 150 -6.34 10.48 2.64
CA GLN A 150 -5.52 11.69 2.67
C GLN A 150 -6.02 12.68 3.72
N VAL A 151 -5.10 13.54 4.18
CA VAL A 151 -5.43 14.71 5.00
C VAL A 151 -5.05 15.97 4.23
N VAL A 152 -6.00 16.88 4.02
CA VAL A 152 -5.77 18.10 3.25
C VAL A 152 -6.23 19.35 4.00
N ASP A 153 -5.67 20.49 3.63
CA ASP A 153 -6.09 21.78 4.15
C ASP A 153 -7.31 22.36 3.39
N LEU A 154 -7.66 23.61 3.70
CA LEU A 154 -8.74 24.37 3.04
C LEU A 154 -8.52 24.57 1.54
N LYS A 155 -7.27 24.55 1.07
CA LYS A 155 -6.89 24.72 -0.34
C LYS A 155 -6.68 23.38 -1.04
N ASN A 156 -6.98 22.27 -0.37
CA ASN A 156 -6.75 20.92 -0.86
C ASN A 156 -5.25 20.60 -1.01
N GLU A 157 -4.38 21.26 -0.25
CA GLU A 157 -2.95 20.97 -0.15
C GLU A 157 -2.70 19.87 0.91
N PRO A 158 -1.72 18.97 0.71
CA PRO A 158 -1.46 17.86 1.62
C PRO A 158 -0.94 18.33 2.97
N VAL A 159 -1.53 17.83 4.07
CA VAL A 159 -1.08 18.11 5.43
C VAL A 159 -0.34 16.91 6.00
N LEU A 160 0.94 17.08 6.29
CA LEU A 160 1.84 16.02 6.74
C LEU A 160 2.04 16.03 8.26
N GLY A 161 2.37 14.87 8.82
CA GLY A 161 2.78 14.75 10.22
C GLY A 161 1.66 14.87 11.26
N LEU A 162 0.40 14.76 10.83
CA LEU A 162 -0.72 14.55 11.73
C LEU A 162 -0.92 13.06 12.00
N THR A 163 -1.49 12.72 13.15
CA THR A 163 -1.68 11.32 13.55
C THR A 163 -3.12 10.92 13.28
N LEU A 164 -3.30 9.81 12.56
CA LEU A 164 -4.58 9.14 12.41
C LEU A 164 -4.63 8.04 13.45
N HIS A 165 -5.71 8.00 14.22
CA HIS A 165 -5.96 7.02 15.26
C HIS A 165 -7.15 6.16 14.87
N LEU A 166 -6.90 4.87 14.64
CA LEU A 166 -7.91 3.87 14.34
C LEU A 166 -8.12 3.02 15.60
N PHE A 167 -9.32 3.04 16.16
CA PHE A 167 -9.59 2.35 17.42
C PHE A 167 -11.01 1.78 17.48
N GLY A 168 -11.22 0.77 18.31
CA GLY A 168 -12.53 0.15 18.54
C GLY A 168 -12.47 -1.36 18.56
N GLU A 169 -13.53 -2.01 18.12
CA GLU A 169 -13.64 -3.46 18.04
C GLU A 169 -14.16 -3.89 16.68
N LEU A 170 -13.53 -4.89 16.09
CA LEU A 170 -13.95 -5.47 14.82
C LEU A 170 -13.84 -6.99 14.89
N GLY A 171 -14.94 -7.70 14.66
CA GLY A 171 -14.94 -9.17 14.67
C GLY A 171 -14.50 -9.80 16.00
N GLY A 172 -14.73 -9.13 17.14
CA GLY A 172 -14.26 -9.59 18.46
C GLY A 172 -12.80 -9.25 18.77
N VAL A 173 -12.11 -8.52 17.89
CA VAL A 173 -10.72 -8.09 18.08
C VAL A 173 -10.69 -6.59 18.37
N THR A 174 -10.05 -6.21 19.46
CA THR A 174 -9.80 -4.79 19.79
C THR A 174 -8.69 -4.24 18.89
N ILE A 175 -8.95 -3.08 18.29
CA ILE A 175 -8.02 -2.36 17.43
C ILE A 175 -7.67 -1.05 18.14
N ASP A 176 -6.38 -0.74 18.17
CA ASP A 176 -5.84 0.55 18.60
C ASP A 176 -4.51 0.76 17.86
N GLN A 177 -4.57 1.48 16.74
CA GLN A 177 -3.43 1.71 15.85
C GLN A 177 -3.32 3.19 15.50
N GLN A 178 -2.10 3.67 15.34
CA GLN A 178 -1.82 5.04 14.94
C GLN A 178 -0.85 5.08 13.76
N VAL A 179 -1.13 5.93 12.78
CA VAL A 179 -0.26 6.17 11.63
C VAL A 179 -0.16 7.66 11.33
N LEU A 180 0.94 8.08 10.73
CA LEU A 180 1.14 9.48 10.36
C LEU A 180 0.60 9.77 8.96
N SER A 181 0.02 10.95 8.76
CA SER A 181 -0.26 11.46 7.42
C SER A 181 1.05 11.66 6.66
N GLY A 182 1.09 11.10 5.44
CA GLY A 182 2.27 11.01 4.60
C GLY A 182 3.07 9.71 4.72
N SER A 183 2.61 8.75 5.53
CA SER A 183 3.21 7.41 5.63
C SER A 183 2.90 6.50 4.43
N ALA A 184 1.82 6.76 3.68
CA ALA A 184 1.38 5.93 2.57
C ALA A 184 1.18 6.77 1.29
N THR A 185 2.26 7.04 0.57
CA THR A 185 2.27 7.95 -0.58
C THR A 185 1.46 7.47 -1.79
N ILE A 186 1.03 6.21 -1.81
CA ILE A 186 0.12 5.66 -2.84
C ILE A 186 -1.22 6.39 -2.88
N TYR A 187 -1.64 7.00 -1.75
CA TYR A 187 -2.83 7.81 -1.67
C TYR A 187 -2.57 9.29 -1.96
N GLY A 188 -1.32 9.73 -2.14
CA GLY A 188 -0.93 11.14 -2.23
C GLY A 188 0.09 11.53 -1.17
N GLU A 189 0.63 12.75 -1.23
CA GLU A 189 1.74 13.17 -0.35
C GLU A 189 1.38 13.08 1.15
N SER A 190 0.14 13.38 1.53
CA SER A 190 -0.39 13.24 2.90
C SER A 190 -1.10 11.91 3.16
N GLY A 191 -0.85 10.91 2.31
CA GLY A 191 -1.53 9.64 2.35
C GLY A 191 -1.27 8.86 3.64
N TYR A 192 -2.28 8.14 4.13
CA TYR A 192 -2.19 7.24 5.29
C TYR A 192 -2.89 5.92 4.99
N GLU A 193 -2.51 4.89 5.74
CA GLU A 193 -3.07 3.55 5.55
C GLU A 193 -3.00 2.71 6.83
N PHE A 194 -4.07 1.98 7.09
CA PHE A 194 -4.14 0.87 8.02
C PHE A 194 -4.44 -0.41 7.26
N ARG A 195 -3.77 -1.51 7.64
CA ARG A 195 -4.02 -2.84 7.09
C ARG A 195 -4.40 -3.78 8.22
N LEU A 196 -5.55 -4.41 8.10
CA LEU A 196 -6.11 -5.31 9.08
C LEU A 196 -6.26 -6.69 8.44
N GLU A 197 -5.46 -7.65 8.88
CA GLU A 197 -5.46 -9.03 8.38
C GLU A 197 -6.57 -9.85 9.04
N GLY A 198 -7.28 -10.67 8.26
CA GLY A 198 -8.32 -11.58 8.74
C GLY A 198 -9.60 -10.88 9.23
N LEU A 199 -9.74 -9.58 8.99
CA LEU A 199 -10.79 -8.73 9.57
C LEU A 199 -11.78 -8.21 8.52
N ILE A 200 -12.21 -9.10 7.62
CA ILE A 200 -13.30 -8.86 6.67
C ILE A 200 -14.61 -9.24 7.34
N VAL A 201 -15.17 -8.29 8.08
CA VAL A 201 -16.42 -8.49 8.82
C VAL A 201 -17.37 -7.35 8.49
N ASN A 202 -18.66 -7.63 8.35
CA ASN A 202 -19.66 -6.57 8.28
C ASN A 202 -19.89 -5.98 9.68
N SER A 203 -19.60 -4.70 9.84
CA SER A 203 -19.80 -3.98 11.10
C SER A 203 -20.18 -2.52 10.84
N SER A 204 -20.81 -1.89 11.82
CA SER A 204 -21.26 -0.50 11.78
C SER A 204 -21.01 0.13 13.14
N ASP A 205 -20.36 1.29 13.18
CA ASP A 205 -20.09 2.06 14.40
C ASP A 205 -19.37 1.25 15.51
N THR A 206 -18.55 0.27 15.13
CA THR A 206 -17.71 -0.48 16.08
C THR A 206 -16.22 -0.15 15.94
N LEU A 207 -15.81 0.32 14.76
CA LEU A 207 -14.46 0.79 14.46
C LEU A 207 -14.52 2.29 14.17
N PHE A 208 -13.63 3.06 14.77
CA PHE A 208 -13.62 4.51 14.69
C PHE A 208 -12.29 5.01 14.15
N LEU A 209 -12.36 6.04 13.31
CA LEU A 209 -11.20 6.76 12.81
C LEU A 209 -11.27 8.22 13.27
N GLN A 210 -10.16 8.69 13.86
CA GLN A 210 -10.04 10.05 14.35
C GLN A 210 -8.69 10.65 13.96
N LEU A 211 -8.69 11.92 13.58
CA LEU A 211 -7.48 12.70 13.40
C LEU A 211 -7.10 13.34 14.75
N VAL A 212 -5.84 13.18 15.15
CA VAL A 212 -5.28 13.71 16.39
C VAL A 212 -3.94 14.41 16.13
N ASP A 213 -3.52 15.29 17.04
CA ASP A 213 -2.22 15.94 16.99
C ASP A 213 -1.10 15.02 17.52
N THR A 214 0.13 15.52 17.56
CA THR A 214 1.30 14.77 18.07
C THR A 214 1.25 14.48 19.58
N ASN A 215 0.33 15.10 20.31
CA ASN A 215 0.11 14.90 21.75
C ASN A 215 -1.16 14.07 22.04
N GLY A 216 -1.86 13.59 21.00
CA GLY A 216 -3.12 12.86 21.12
C GLY A 216 -4.35 13.74 21.35
N LEU A 217 -4.24 15.07 21.17
CA LEU A 217 -5.39 15.96 21.19
C LEU A 217 -6.23 15.75 19.93
N PRO A 218 -7.54 15.54 20.04
CA PRO A 218 -8.38 15.34 18.88
C PRO A 218 -8.44 16.59 18.00
N LEU A 219 -8.25 16.40 16.70
CA LEU A 219 -8.38 17.41 15.64
C LEU A 219 -9.64 17.19 14.78
N SER A 220 -10.29 16.03 14.92
CA SER A 220 -11.60 15.72 14.36
C SER A 220 -12.48 15.01 15.37
N GLN A 221 -13.77 14.90 15.07
CA GLN A 221 -14.61 13.89 15.72
C GLN A 221 -14.10 12.47 15.42
N ALA A 222 -14.50 11.50 16.24
CA ALA A 222 -14.30 10.09 15.95
C ALA A 222 -15.41 9.60 15.03
N TYR A 223 -15.05 9.17 13.83
CA TYR A 223 -16.01 8.74 12.80
C TYR A 223 -16.16 7.23 12.82
N GLY A 224 -17.38 6.76 13.05
CA GLY A 224 -17.73 5.35 12.94
C GLY A 224 -17.61 4.86 11.50
N LEU A 225 -16.91 3.74 11.32
CA LEU A 225 -16.67 3.14 10.02
C LEU A 225 -17.67 2.03 9.76
N GLN A 226 -18.14 1.96 8.52
CA GLN A 226 -18.94 0.84 8.03
C GLN A 226 -18.03 -0.10 7.24
N THR A 227 -17.87 -1.32 7.74
CA THR A 227 -17.12 -2.38 7.04
C THR A 227 -18.06 -3.41 6.42
N TYR A 228 -17.54 -4.19 5.47
CA TYR A 228 -18.32 -5.15 4.71
C TYR A 228 -17.59 -6.49 4.66
N GLU A 229 -18.35 -7.57 4.76
CA GLU A 229 -17.85 -8.92 4.47
C GLU A 229 -17.90 -9.17 2.95
N ASP A 230 -17.20 -8.32 2.18
CA ASP A 230 -17.19 -8.35 0.71
C ASP A 230 -15.82 -7.93 0.17
N CYS A 231 -15.18 -8.83 -0.58
CA CYS A 231 -13.89 -8.60 -1.23
C CYS A 231 -13.91 -7.42 -2.24
N GLN A 232 -15.07 -7.04 -2.76
CA GLN A 232 -15.20 -5.90 -3.66
C GLN A 232 -15.29 -4.56 -2.91
N ARG A 233 -15.38 -4.59 -1.57
CA ARG A 233 -15.59 -3.44 -0.68
C ARG A 233 -14.69 -3.50 0.56
N ASN A 234 -13.58 -4.22 0.47
CA ASN A 234 -12.62 -4.43 1.56
C ASN A 234 -11.55 -3.33 1.66
N MET A 235 -11.74 -2.21 0.96
CA MET A 235 -10.87 -1.04 1.05
C MET A 235 -11.71 0.23 1.19
N LEU A 236 -11.53 0.94 2.30
CA LEU A 236 -12.20 2.22 2.60
C LEU A 236 -11.26 3.38 2.29
N ILE A 237 -11.75 4.33 1.50
CA ILE A 237 -11.04 5.57 1.16
C ILE A 237 -11.68 6.73 1.90
N ILE A 238 -10.93 7.35 2.80
CA ILE A 238 -11.42 8.36 3.73
C ILE A 238 -10.53 9.59 3.68
N LYS A 239 -11.13 10.75 3.37
CA LYS A 239 -10.43 12.01 3.28
C LYS A 239 -10.83 12.94 4.42
N PHE A 240 -9.83 13.49 5.10
CA PHE A 240 -10.03 14.59 6.05
C PHE A 240 -9.69 15.91 5.39
N GLN A 241 -10.53 16.92 5.61
CA GLN A 241 -10.30 18.28 5.15
C GLN A 241 -10.42 19.27 6.31
N GLN A 242 -9.49 20.23 6.37
CA GLN A 242 -9.57 21.36 7.28
C GLN A 242 -10.79 22.23 6.94
N VAL A 243 -11.54 22.69 7.94
CA VAL A 243 -12.79 23.42 7.74
C VAL A 243 -12.75 24.90 8.15
N ARG A 244 -11.64 25.38 8.74
CA ARG A 244 -11.46 26.79 9.16
C ARG A 244 -9.99 27.16 9.36
#